data_AF-A0A7V4G1P6-F1
#
_entry.id   AF-A0A7V4G1P6-F1
#
_cell.length_a   1.000
_cell.length_b   1.000
_cell.length_c   1.000
_cell.angle_alpha   90.00
_cell.angle_beta   90.00
_cell.angle_gamma   90.00
#
_symmetry.space_group_name_H-M   'P 1'
#
loop_
_entity.id
_entity.type
_entity.pdbx_description
1 polymer ?
#
loop_
_entity_poly.entity_id
_entity_poly.type
_entity_poly.pdbx_seq_one_letter_code
_entity_poly.pdbx_strand_id
1 'polypeptide(L)'
;QFEKEQMGRGPVETRVHIIEDMILVRLRGVLTPAEIKLAQTPDGHALIKQLRRQLLEGSRPLLEEIVWQTTGSRVVSLHTDISIKTGERVIIFTLTQNLEERFGWDKRGKSRSRL
;
A
#
# COMPACT_ATOMS: atom_id res chain seq x y z
N GLN A 1 0.15 10.50 1.27
CA GLN A 1 -0.89 11.31 1.91
C GLN A 1 -1.47 10.58 3.12
N PHE A 2 -2.12 9.42 2.91
CA PHE A 2 -2.70 8.57 3.95
C PHE A 2 -1.89 8.39 5.26
N GLU A 3 -0.67 7.85 5.20
CA GLU A 3 0.13 7.60 6.42
C GLU A 3 0.42 8.89 7.21
N LYS A 4 0.63 10.01 6.51
CA LYS A 4 0.87 11.31 7.17
C LYS A 4 -0.37 11.79 7.90
N GLU A 5 -1.55 11.59 7.34
CA GLU A 5 -2.83 12.01 7.92
C GLU A 5 -3.21 11.11 9.12
N GLN A 6 -2.97 9.80 9.02
CA GLN A 6 -3.33 8.86 10.09
C GLN A 6 -2.31 8.78 11.23
N MET A 7 -1.00 8.86 10.91
CA MET A 7 0.08 8.64 11.88
C MET A 7 0.87 9.92 12.20
N GLY A 8 0.48 11.06 11.64
CA GLY A 8 1.20 12.33 11.77
C GLY A 8 2.54 12.37 11.02
N ARG A 9 2.92 11.30 10.32
CA ARG A 9 4.17 11.22 9.53
C ARG A 9 4.07 10.25 8.37
N GLY A 10 4.80 10.53 7.30
CA GLY A 10 4.91 9.62 6.15
C GLY A 10 5.97 8.54 6.33
N PRO A 11 6.00 7.56 5.41
CA PRO A 11 7.13 6.64 5.26
C PRO A 11 8.40 7.41 4.84
N VAL A 12 9.56 6.81 5.09
CA VAL A 12 10.86 7.31 4.59
C VAL A 12 10.99 7.05 3.09
N GLU A 13 10.52 5.89 2.63
CA GLU A 13 10.55 5.49 1.23
C GLU A 13 9.21 4.88 0.82
N THR A 14 8.75 5.21 -0.38
CA THR A 14 7.55 4.61 -1.01
C THR A 14 7.92 4.12 -2.40
N ARG A 15 7.61 2.86 -2.70
CA ARG A 15 7.65 2.31 -4.06
C ARG A 15 6.29 1.75 -4.43
N VAL A 16 5.91 1.90 -5.69
CA VAL A 16 4.66 1.37 -6.24
C VAL A 16 5.00 0.58 -7.50
N HIS A 17 4.42 -0.61 -7.60
CA HIS A 17 4.55 -1.49 -8.75
C HIS A 17 3.15 -1.91 -9.22
N ILE A 18 2.99 -2.04 -10.53
CA ILE A 18 1.82 -2.64 -11.15
C ILE A 18 2.24 -4.02 -11.65
N ILE A 19 1.44 -5.04 -11.34
CA ILE A 19 1.65 -6.42 -11.76
C ILE A 19 0.27 -6.93 -12.16
N GLU A 20 0.01 -7.13 -13.44
CA GLU A 20 -1.31 -7.49 -13.95
C GLU A 20 -2.43 -6.54 -13.44
N ASP A 21 -3.42 -7.06 -12.71
CA ASP A 21 -4.53 -6.35 -12.08
C ASP A 21 -4.21 -5.89 -10.64
N MET A 22 -2.97 -6.00 -10.19
CA MET A 22 -2.54 -5.64 -8.85
C MET A 22 -1.72 -4.36 -8.80
N ILE A 23 -1.94 -3.57 -7.75
CA ILE A 23 -1.04 -2.51 -7.30
C ILE A 23 -0.35 -2.95 -6.02
N LEU A 24 0.97 -3.09 -6.08
CA LEU A 24 1.83 -3.38 -4.94
C LEU A 24 2.49 -2.08 -4.45
N VAL A 25 2.16 -1.67 -3.23
CA VAL A 25 2.77 -0.52 -2.56
C VAL A 25 3.69 -1.03 -1.46
N ARG A 26 4.96 -0.62 -1.53
CA ARG A 26 5.99 -0.92 -0.53
C ARG A 26 6.41 0.35 0.18
N LEU A 27 6.22 0.38 1.48
CA LEU A 27 6.54 1.50 2.36
C LEU A 27 7.65 1.09 3.33
N ARG A 28 8.67 1.93 3.51
CA ARG A 28 9.74 1.68 4.50
C ARG A 28 9.84 2.81 5.50
N GLY A 29 10.30 2.49 6.71
CA GLY A 29 10.41 3.43 7.81
C GLY A 29 9.04 3.85 8.34
N VAL A 30 8.05 2.95 8.34
CA VAL A 30 6.66 3.26 8.73
C VAL A 30 6.40 3.20 10.24
N LEU A 31 7.30 2.61 11.05
CA LEU A 31 7.17 2.59 12.52
C LEU A 31 7.54 3.93 13.16
N THR A 32 6.59 4.51 13.89
CA THR A 32 6.80 5.72 14.69
C THR A 32 7.81 5.47 15.83
N PRO A 33 8.45 6.52 16.39
CA PRO A 33 9.32 6.35 17.55
C PRO A 33 8.65 5.63 18.73
N ALA A 34 7.34 5.84 18.93
CA ALA A 34 6.57 5.15 19.96
C ALA A 34 6.40 3.66 19.64
N GLU A 35 6.04 3.31 18.39
CA GLU A 35 5.94 1.92 17.95
C GLU A 35 7.29 1.20 18.02
N ILE A 36 8.41 1.86 17.71
CA ILE A 36 9.76 1.28 17.84
C ILE A 36 10.07 0.92 19.30
N LYS A 37 9.71 1.80 20.25
CA LYS A 37 9.87 1.50 21.68
C LYS A 37 8.96 0.36 22.12
N LEU A 38 7.70 0.36 21.69
CA LEU A 38 6.74 -0.69 22.02
C LEU A 38 7.15 -2.05 21.43
N ALA A 39 7.76 -2.05 20.24
CA ALA A 39 8.26 -3.25 19.57
C ALA A 39 9.41 -3.96 20.31
N GLN A 40 9.89 -3.45 21.45
CA GLN A 40 10.91 -4.11 22.25
C GLN A 40 10.37 -5.33 23.01
N THR A 41 9.05 -5.53 23.06
CA THR A 41 8.42 -6.67 23.73
C THR A 41 7.54 -7.49 22.77
N PRO A 42 7.38 -8.81 23.00
CA PRO A 42 6.49 -9.66 22.20
C PRO A 42 5.04 -9.17 22.18
N ASP A 43 4.51 -8.72 23.32
CA ASP A 43 3.16 -8.17 23.42
C ASP A 43 3.01 -6.89 22.59
N GLY A 44 4.05 -6.07 22.56
CA GLY A 44 4.10 -4.87 21.73
C GLY A 44 3.98 -5.18 20.24
N HIS A 45 4.55 -6.29 19.77
CA HIS A 45 4.38 -6.69 18.36
C HIS A 45 2.92 -6.93 18.01
N ALA A 46 2.20 -7.67 18.86
CA ALA A 46 0.79 -7.97 18.66
C ALA A 46 -0.07 -6.71 18.68
N LEU A 47 0.21 -5.80 19.63
CA LEU A 47 -0.49 -4.52 19.75
C LEU A 47 -0.29 -3.63 18.52
N ILE A 48 0.94 -3.51 18.00
CA ILE A 48 1.22 -2.71 16.80
C ILE A 48 0.49 -3.29 15.59
N LYS A 49 0.52 -4.62 15.42
CA LYS A 49 -0.19 -5.30 14.33
C LYS A 49 -1.70 -5.07 14.40
N GLN A 50 -2.28 -5.18 15.60
CA GLN A 50 -3.71 -4.91 15.82
C GLN A 50 -4.08 -3.46 15.51
N LEU A 51 -3.31 -2.49 16.03
CA LEU A 51 -3.49 -1.08 15.75
C LEU A 51 -3.47 -0.80 14.24
N ARG A 52 -2.45 -1.31 13.54
CA ARG A 52 -2.27 -1.09 12.09
C ARG A 52 -3.38 -1.71 11.26
N ARG A 53 -3.94 -2.85 11.70
CA ARG A 53 -5.12 -3.46 11.08
C ARG A 53 -6.35 -2.57 11.25
N GLN A 54 -6.65 -2.13 12.47
CA GLN A 54 -7.82 -1.28 12.74
C GLN A 54 -7.77 0.05 11.97
N LEU A 55 -6.60 0.69 11.92
CA LEU A 55 -6.41 1.92 11.14
C LEU A 55 -6.64 1.70 9.64
N LEU A 56 -6.23 0.55 9.10
CA LEU A 56 -6.49 0.22 7.70
C LEU A 56 -7.99 -0.01 7.46
N GLU A 57 -8.64 -0.80 8.31
CA GLU A 57 -10.07 -1.12 8.18
C GLU A 57 -10.92 0.14 8.19
N GLY A 58 -10.67 1.06 9.13
CA GLY A 58 -11.37 2.35 9.19
C GLY A 58 -11.08 3.26 8.00
N SER A 59 -9.98 3.03 7.29
CA SER A 59 -9.54 3.86 6.17
C SER A 59 -9.76 3.23 4.80
N ARG A 60 -10.24 1.99 4.74
CA ARG A 60 -10.42 1.24 3.50
C ARG A 60 -11.25 2.00 2.47
N PRO A 61 -12.40 2.62 2.79
CA PRO A 61 -13.18 3.38 1.81
C PRO A 61 -12.39 4.53 1.17
N LEU A 62 -11.60 5.26 1.97
CA LEU A 62 -10.74 6.34 1.47
C LEU A 62 -9.65 5.80 0.53
N LEU A 63 -9.01 4.68 0.89
CA LEU A 63 -7.98 4.06 0.05
C LEU A 63 -8.56 3.55 -1.26
N GLU A 64 -9.73 2.93 -1.23
CA GLU A 64 -10.45 2.47 -2.43
C GLU A 64 -10.81 3.63 -3.35
N GLU A 65 -11.28 4.75 -2.78
CA GLU A 65 -11.59 5.97 -3.54
C GLU A 65 -10.33 6.55 -4.19
N ILE A 66 -9.20 6.64 -3.46
CA ILE A 66 -7.93 7.12 -4.01
C ILE A 66 -7.50 6.24 -5.21
N VAL A 67 -7.60 4.92 -5.08
CA VAL A 67 -7.24 3.99 -6.17
C VAL A 67 -8.17 4.18 -7.36
N TRP A 68 -9.49 4.29 -7.11
CA TRP A 68 -10.47 4.53 -8.16
C TRP A 68 -10.19 5.84 -8.91
N GLN A 69 -10.00 6.96 -8.19
CA GLN A 69 -9.72 8.26 -8.80
C GLN A 69 -8.40 8.27 -9.59
N THR A 70 -7.41 7.51 -9.13
CA THR A 70 -6.10 7.44 -9.79
C THR A 70 -6.10 6.55 -11.03
N THR A 71 -6.86 5.46 -11.02
CA THR A 71 -6.74 4.38 -12.03
C THR A 71 -7.98 4.17 -12.89
N GLY A 72 -9.14 4.63 -12.41
CA GLY A 72 -10.45 4.30 -12.99
C GLY A 72 -10.81 2.82 -12.88
N SER A 73 -10.19 2.06 -11.97
CA SER A 73 -10.49 0.65 -11.71
C SER A 73 -10.88 0.45 -10.25
N ARG A 74 -11.90 -0.37 -10.00
CA ARG A 74 -12.41 -0.63 -8.64
C ARG A 74 -11.52 -1.65 -7.93
N VAL A 75 -11.38 -1.49 -6.63
CA VAL A 75 -10.69 -2.46 -5.77
C VAL A 75 -11.60 -3.65 -5.51
N VAL A 76 -11.10 -4.85 -5.78
CA VAL A 76 -11.72 -6.14 -5.45
C VAL A 76 -11.32 -6.56 -4.04
N SER A 77 -10.03 -6.45 -3.73
CA SER A 77 -9.50 -6.76 -2.40
C SER A 77 -8.31 -5.87 -2.03
N LEU A 78 -8.12 -5.73 -0.72
CA LEU A 78 -7.02 -4.99 -0.12
C LEU A 78 -6.41 -5.85 0.97
N HIS A 79 -5.11 -6.10 0.84
CA HIS A 79 -4.31 -6.86 1.79
C HIS A 79 -3.11 -6.03 2.25
N THR A 80 -2.69 -6.19 3.48
CA THR A 80 -1.48 -5.52 3.99
C THR A 80 -0.82 -6.36 5.05
N ASP A 81 0.50 -6.22 5.15
CA ASP A 81 1.22 -6.62 6.33
C ASP A 81 2.35 -5.63 6.65
N ILE A 82 2.72 -5.55 7.94
CA ILE A 82 3.81 -4.73 8.45
C ILE A 82 4.86 -5.60 9.15
N SER A 83 6.10 -5.54 8.73
CA SER A 83 7.21 -6.17 9.44
C SER A 83 7.68 -5.24 10.56
N ILE A 84 7.45 -5.63 11.81
CA ILE A 84 7.95 -4.90 12.99
C ILE A 84 9.49 -4.92 13.02
N LYS A 85 10.10 -6.01 12.55
CA LYS A 85 11.56 -6.17 12.51
C LYS A 85 12.24 -5.20 11.55
N THR A 86 11.64 -4.94 10.39
CA THR A 86 12.26 -4.12 9.33
C THR A 86 11.62 -2.74 9.18
N GLY A 87 10.50 -2.48 9.87
CA GLY A 87 9.74 -1.25 9.71
C GLY A 87 9.19 -1.05 8.29
N GLU A 88 8.96 -2.16 7.58
CA GLU A 88 8.42 -2.21 6.23
C GLU A 88 6.94 -2.57 6.26
N ARG A 89 6.14 -1.90 5.43
CA ARG A 89 4.75 -2.27 5.17
C ARG A 89 4.56 -2.54 3.69
N VAL A 90 3.87 -3.63 3.41
CA VAL A 90 3.40 -3.96 2.06
C VAL A 90 1.90 -3.82 2.04
N ILE A 91 1.38 -3.21 0.98
CA ILE A 91 -0.05 -3.07 0.71
C ILE A 91 -0.29 -3.56 -0.71
N ILE A 92 -1.29 -4.41 -0.89
CA ILE A 92 -1.69 -4.96 -2.18
C ILE A 92 -3.15 -4.61 -2.41
N PHE A 93 -3.42 -3.99 -3.54
CA PHE A 93 -4.76 -3.81 -4.08
C PHE A 93 -4.91 -4.72 -5.28
N THR A 94 -5.92 -5.59 -5.28
CA THR A 94 -6.35 -6.31 -6.49
C THR A 94 -7.52 -5.56 -7.09
N LEU A 95 -7.52 -5.37 -8.40
CA LEU A 95 -8.45 -4.49 -9.09
C LEU A 95 -9.33 -5.24 -10.09
N THR A 96 -10.42 -4.61 -10.51
CA THR A 96 -11.33 -5.19 -11.52
C THR A 96 -10.76 -5.24 -12.94
N GLN A 97 -9.63 -4.57 -13.19
CA GLN A 97 -9.03 -4.42 -14.52
C GLN A 97 -7.53 -4.66 -14.43
N ASN A 98 -6.99 -5.35 -15.43
CA ASN A 98 -5.56 -5.49 -15.62
C ASN A 98 -4.95 -4.14 -16.03
N LEU A 99 -4.26 -3.50 -15.09
CA LEU A 99 -3.63 -2.20 -15.33
C LEU A 99 -2.33 -2.34 -16.13
N GLU A 100 -1.63 -3.46 -16.00
CA GLU A 100 -0.45 -3.75 -16.82
C GLU A 100 -0.83 -3.89 -18.30
N GLU A 101 -1.98 -4.45 -18.66
CA GLU A 101 -2.42 -4.44 -20.07
C GLU A 101 -2.83 -3.06 -20.56
N ARG A 102 -3.44 -2.27 -19.67
CA ARG A 102 -3.95 -0.93 -19.98
C ARG A 102 -2.85 0.12 -20.11
N PHE A 103 -1.82 0.03 -19.28
CA PHE A 103 -0.72 1.00 -19.19
C PHE A 103 0.64 0.41 -19.57
N GLY A 104 0.71 -0.90 -19.79
CA GLY A 104 1.94 -1.64 -20.08
C GLY A 104 2.61 -1.12 -21.33
N TRP A 105 3.75 -0.49 -21.07
CA TRP A 105 4.86 -0.36 -21.98
C TRP A 105 5.17 -1.74 -22.60
N ASP A 106 5.03 -1.87 -23.93
CA ASP A 106 5.39 -3.09 -24.64
C ASP A 106 6.86 -3.43 -24.31
N LYS A 107 7.10 -4.62 -23.72
CA LYS A 107 8.46 -5.13 -23.49
C LYS A 107 9.23 -5.32 -24.80
N ARG A 108 8.58 -5.13 -25.95
CA ARG A 108 9.20 -4.81 -27.25
C ARG A 108 8.98 -3.32 -27.46
N GLY A 109 10.01 -2.49 -27.54
CA GLY A 109 9.87 -1.03 -27.71
C GLY A 109 9.10 -0.57 -28.96
N LYS A 110 7.77 -0.72 -28.97
CA LYS A 110 6.85 -0.17 -29.97
C LYS A 110 5.65 0.42 -29.23
N SER A 111 5.67 1.75 -29.15
CA SER A 111 4.51 2.57 -28.82
C SER A 111 3.29 2.06 -29.58
N ARG A 112 2.22 1.68 -28.87
CA ARG A 112 0.90 1.48 -29.48
C ARG A 112 0.36 2.86 -29.85
N SER A 113 0.79 3.35 -31.01
CA SER A 113 0.07 4.39 -31.74
C SER A 113 -1.29 3.81 -32.15
N ARG A 114 -2.36 4.20 -31.45
CA ARG A 114 -3.73 4.08 -31.94
C ARG A 114 -4.15 5.46 -32.47
N LEU A 115 -4.11 5.59 -33.80
CA LEU A 115 -5.08 6.36 -34.57
C LEU A 115 -5.99 5.34 -35.25
#